data_AF-A0A843HF64-F1
#
_entry.id   AF-A0A843HF64-F1
#
_cell.length_a   1.000
_cell.length_b   1.000
_cell.length_c   1.000
_cell.angle_alpha   90.00
_cell.angle_beta   90.00
_cell.angle_gamma   90.00
#
_symmetry.space_group_name_H-M   'P 1'
#
loop_
_entity.id
_entity.type
_entity.pdbx_description
1 polymer ?
#
loop_
_entity_poly.entity_id
_entity_poly.type
_entity_poly.pdbx_seq_one_letter_code
_entity_poly.pdbx_strand_id
1 'polypeptide(L)'
;MAIRTIEEIMESIRTRVGEDTSDETLTFVEDIQDTLNNYKTLSSDTENWKKRYEDNDKEWREKYKARFFNPEPDKGVQNEPQTYDDDEPAVLTYDKLFKEE
;
A
#
# COMPACT_ATOMS: atom_id res chain seq x y z
N MET A 1 10.25 13.89 24.85
CA MET A 1 10.66 14.00 23.43
C MET A 1 9.61 14.81 22.70
N ALA A 2 10.02 15.75 21.84
CA ALA A 2 9.12 16.63 21.10
C ALA A 2 9.20 16.30 19.60
N ILE A 3 8.08 16.36 18.89
CA ILE A 3 8.03 16.25 17.43
C ILE A 3 8.56 17.56 16.85
N ARG A 4 9.51 17.47 15.92
CA ARG A 4 10.12 18.62 15.24
C ARG A 4 9.82 18.62 13.76
N THR A 5 9.79 19.78 13.15
CA THR A 5 9.68 19.91 11.69
C THR A 5 10.99 19.53 11.01
N ILE A 6 10.94 19.27 9.70
CA ILE A 6 12.13 18.99 8.89
C ILE A 6 13.10 20.17 8.99
N GLU A 7 12.61 21.40 8.89
CA GLU A 7 13.41 22.61 9.00
C GLU A 7 14.13 22.71 10.36
N GLU A 8 13.46 22.40 11.48
CA GLU A 8 14.08 22.42 12.81
C GLU A 8 15.18 21.35 12.97
N ILE A 9 15.00 20.19 12.33
CA ILE A 9 15.99 19.11 12.30
C ILE A 9 17.21 19.54 11.47
N MET A 10 16.99 20.09 10.27
CA MET A 10 18.07 20.57 9.40
C MET A 10 18.86 21.71 10.03
N GLU A 11 18.21 22.62 10.75
CA GLU A 11 18.89 23.69 11.50
C GLU A 11 19.76 23.12 12.63
N SER A 12 19.27 22.08 13.31
CA SER A 12 20.03 21.38 14.34
C SER A 12 21.26 20.67 13.75
N ILE A 13 21.13 20.07 12.57
CA ILE A 13 22.24 19.43 11.84
C ILE A 13 23.26 20.49 11.41
N ARG A 14 22.81 21.61 10.84
CA ARG A 14 23.68 22.73 10.45
C ARG A 14 24.47 23.27 11.63
N THR A 15 23.84 23.43 12.80
CA THR A 15 24.51 23.85 14.03
C THR A 15 25.58 22.85 14.48
N ARG A 16 25.36 21.55 14.26
CA ARG A 16 26.28 20.49 14.68
C ARG A 16 27.47 20.29 13.72
N VAL A 17 27.22 20.48 12.43
CA VAL A 17 28.19 20.42 11.33
C VAL A 17 29.07 21.67 11.30
N GLY A 18 28.50 22.85 11.61
CA GLY A 18 29.22 24.11 11.61
C GLY A 18 29.69 24.52 10.21
N GLU A 19 30.96 24.89 10.10
CA GLU A 19 31.62 25.33 8.86
C GLU A 19 32.35 24.19 8.12
N ASP A 20 32.09 22.93 8.51
CA ASP A 20 32.69 21.79 7.82
C ASP A 20 32.04 21.60 6.44
N THR A 21 32.80 21.95 5.40
CA THR A 21 32.41 21.82 4.00
C THR A 21 33.12 20.66 3.31
N SER A 22 33.55 19.65 4.06
CA SER A 22 34.10 18.43 3.47
C SER A 22 33.04 17.68 2.66
N ASP A 23 33.48 16.96 1.63
CA ASP A 23 32.58 16.17 0.76
C ASP A 23 31.77 15.14 1.55
N GLU A 24 32.36 14.54 2.59
CA GLU A 24 31.70 13.58 3.47
C GLU A 24 30.52 14.22 4.21
N THR A 25 30.73 15.40 4.78
CA THR A 25 29.71 16.14 5.50
C THR A 25 28.61 16.65 4.57
N LEU A 26 28.96 17.10 3.37
CA LEU A 26 27.97 17.49 2.35
C LEU A 26 27.10 16.29 1.94
N THR A 27 27.71 15.13 1.69
CA THR A 27 27.00 13.90 1.33
C THR A 27 26.05 13.47 2.46
N PHE A 28 26.51 13.53 3.71
CA PHE A 28 25.70 13.19 4.88
C PHE A 28 24.45 14.09 5.03
N VAL A 29 24.61 15.41 4.83
CA VAL A 29 23.49 16.35 4.90
C VAL A 29 22.50 16.13 3.75
N GLU A 30 22.99 15.84 2.55
CA GLU A 30 22.17 15.49 1.38
C GLU A 30 21.35 14.21 1.63
N ASP A 31 21.99 13.12 2.07
CA ASP A 31 21.33 11.85 2.36
C ASP A 31 20.18 12.00 3.37
N ILE A 32 20.39 12.80 4.42
CA ILE A 32 19.36 13.08 5.42
C ILE A 32 18.22 13.88 4.79
N GLN A 33 18.53 14.94 4.06
CA GLN A 33 17.52 15.78 3.42
C GLN A 33 16.67 14.97 2.45
N ASP A 34 17.29 14.15 1.61
CA ASP A 34 16.61 13.29 0.64
C ASP A 34 15.74 12.26 1.33
N THR A 35 16.26 11.60 2.38
CA THR A 35 15.48 10.62 3.15
C THR A 35 14.26 11.26 3.81
N LEU A 36 14.41 12.44 4.44
CA LEU A 36 13.31 13.13 5.09
C LEU A 36 12.25 13.61 4.08
N ASN A 37 12.67 14.10 2.91
CA ASN A 37 11.77 14.49 1.82
C ASN A 37 11.05 13.28 1.22
N ASN A 38 11.75 12.15 1.07
CA ASN A 38 11.18 10.90 0.62
C ASN A 38 10.08 10.43 1.58
N TYR A 39 10.35 10.42 2.89
CA TYR A 39 9.35 10.09 3.91
C TYR A 39 8.15 11.05 3.90
N LYS A 40 8.38 12.37 3.74
CA LYS A 40 7.28 13.35 3.60
C LYS A 40 6.37 13.01 2.42
N THR A 41 6.96 12.59 1.30
CA THR A 41 6.23 12.24 0.07
C THR A 41 5.47 10.92 0.24
N LEU A 42 6.10 9.88 0.80
CA LEU A 42 5.45 8.60 1.12
C LEU A 42 4.32 8.76 2.14
N SER A 43 4.52 9.58 3.16
CA SER A 43 3.48 9.84 4.16
C SER A 43 2.33 10.68 3.61
N SER A 44 2.54 11.51 2.59
CA SER A 44 1.41 12.11 1.84
C SER A 44 0.65 11.11 0.96
N ASP A 45 1.27 10.00 0.53
CA ASP A 45 0.59 8.94 -0.23
C ASP A 45 -0.33 8.07 0.66
N THR A 46 -0.31 8.28 1.98
CA THR A 46 -1.23 7.65 2.93
C THR A 46 -2.69 8.08 2.73
N GLU A 47 -2.99 9.14 1.96
CA GLU A 47 -4.40 9.46 1.61
C GLU A 47 -4.92 8.61 0.45
N ASN A 48 -4.03 7.95 -0.31
CA ASN A 48 -4.39 7.30 -1.55
C ASN A 48 -5.15 5.98 -1.32
N TRP A 49 -4.90 5.26 -0.21
CA TRP A 49 -5.58 3.97 0.05
C TRP A 49 -7.10 4.12 0.20
N LYS A 50 -7.58 5.22 0.79
CA LYS A 50 -9.01 5.49 0.95
C LYS A 50 -9.67 5.68 -0.40
N LYS A 51 -9.04 6.49 -1.26
CA LYS A 51 -9.49 6.71 -2.64
C LYS A 51 -9.47 5.41 -3.45
N ARG A 52 -8.39 4.62 -3.36
CA ARG A 52 -8.27 3.31 -4.02
C ARG A 52 -9.37 2.35 -3.59
N TYR A 53 -9.74 2.35 -2.31
CA TYR A 53 -10.84 1.55 -1.80
C TYR A 53 -12.20 2.03 -2.33
N GLU A 54 -12.47 3.33 -2.28
CA GLU A 54 -13.72 3.93 -2.78
C GLU A 54 -13.91 3.70 -4.28
N ASP A 55 -12.85 3.87 -5.08
CA ASP A 55 -12.86 3.62 -6.53
C ASP A 55 -13.13 2.14 -6.83
N ASN A 56 -12.48 1.22 -6.09
CA ASN A 56 -12.69 -0.21 -6.22
C ASN A 56 -14.14 -0.59 -5.86
N ASP A 57 -14.65 -0.18 -4.71
CA ASP A 57 -16.04 -0.47 -4.30
C ASP A 57 -17.05 0.05 -5.33
N LYS A 58 -16.84 1.25 -5.88
CA LYS A 58 -17.68 1.81 -6.94
C LYS A 58 -17.66 0.94 -8.20
N GLU A 59 -16.48 0.54 -8.66
CA GLU A 59 -16.32 -0.31 -9.84
C GLU A 59 -17.01 -1.66 -9.66
N TRP A 60 -16.90 -2.28 -8.48
CA TRP A 60 -17.56 -3.55 -8.18
C TRP A 60 -19.08 -3.42 -8.09
N ARG A 61 -19.60 -2.32 -7.53
CA ARG A 61 -21.06 -2.05 -7.53
C ARG A 61 -21.60 -1.81 -8.92
N GLU A 62 -20.86 -1.11 -9.77
CA GLU A 62 -21.20 -0.91 -11.17
C GLU A 62 -21.20 -2.23 -11.94
N LYS A 63 -20.17 -3.06 -11.77
CA LYS A 63 -20.09 -4.43 -12.32
C LYS A 63 -21.26 -5.30 -11.84
N TYR A 64 -21.59 -5.27 -10.56
CA TYR A 64 -22.72 -6.02 -10.01
C TYR A 64 -24.03 -5.54 -10.63
N LYS A 65 -24.31 -4.24 -10.61
CA LYS A 65 -25.51 -3.64 -11.21
C LYS A 65 -25.63 -3.99 -12.69
N ALA A 66 -24.54 -3.91 -13.46
CA ALA A 66 -24.54 -4.24 -14.87
C ALA A 66 -24.99 -5.69 -15.12
N ARG A 67 -24.57 -6.66 -14.29
CA ARG A 67 -24.98 -8.07 -14.41
C ARG A 67 -26.49 -8.29 -14.26
N PHE A 68 -27.18 -7.50 -13.44
CA PHE A 68 -28.62 -7.67 -13.20
C PHE A 68 -29.50 -6.87 -14.18
N PHE A 69 -29.05 -5.68 -14.58
CA PHE A 69 -29.87 -4.77 -15.39
C PHE A 69 -29.49 -4.74 -16.87
N ASN A 70 -28.31 -5.25 -17.23
CA ASN A 70 -27.87 -5.36 -18.61
C ASN A 70 -27.29 -6.76 -18.83
N PRO A 71 -28.14 -7.81 -18.96
CA PRO A 71 -27.67 -9.15 -19.26
C PRO A 71 -27.15 -9.16 -20.70
N GLU A 72 -25.90 -8.72 -20.88
CA GLU A 72 -25.18 -8.96 -22.12
C GLU A 72 -25.06 -10.48 -22.30
N PRO A 73 -25.22 -11.00 -23.53
CA PRO A 73 -24.97 -12.41 -23.80
C PRO A 73 -23.53 -12.68 -23.39
N ASP A 74 -23.36 -13.66 -22.50
CA ASP A 74 -22.12 -14.08 -21.86
C ASP A 74 -20.96 -14.17 -22.86
N LYS A 75 -20.31 -13.02 -23.13
CA LYS A 75 -18.95 -12.99 -23.63
C LYS A 75 -18.11 -13.10 -22.40
N GLY A 76 -17.99 -14.35 -21.93
CA GLY A 76 -17.26 -14.80 -20.75
C GLY A 76 -16.38 -13.69 -20.22
N VAL A 77 -16.87 -13.00 -19.19
CA VAL A 77 -16.00 -12.19 -18.36
C VAL A 77 -14.91 -13.17 -17.95
N GLN A 78 -13.72 -13.02 -18.53
CA GLN A 78 -12.52 -13.70 -18.08
C GLN A 78 -12.23 -13.17 -16.67
N ASN A 79 -13.06 -13.57 -15.70
CA ASN A 79 -12.55 -14.05 -14.44
C ASN A 79 -11.84 -15.32 -14.87
N GLU A 80 -10.59 -15.22 -15.32
CA GLU A 80 -9.73 -16.38 -15.17
C GLU A 80 -9.80 -16.69 -13.68
N PRO A 81 -10.40 -17.82 -13.27
CA PRO A 81 -10.14 -18.28 -11.93
C PRO A 81 -8.63 -18.38 -11.86
N GLN A 82 -8.00 -17.80 -10.83
CA GLN A 82 -6.74 -18.39 -10.40
C GLN A 82 -7.04 -19.87 -10.29
N THR A 83 -6.39 -20.65 -11.16
CA THR A 83 -6.45 -22.10 -11.14
C THR A 83 -5.97 -22.50 -9.76
N TYR A 84 -6.90 -22.69 -8.83
CA TYR A 84 -6.71 -23.66 -7.78
C TYR A 84 -6.52 -24.97 -8.53
N ASP A 85 -5.36 -25.60 -8.32
CA ASP A 85 -5.05 -26.90 -8.86
C ASP A 85 -6.28 -27.82 -8.74
N ASP A 86 -6.51 -28.59 -9.80
CA ASP A 86 -7.63 -29.49 -10.06
C ASP A 86 -7.66 -30.71 -9.11
N ASP A 87 -7.49 -30.46 -7.82
CA ASP A 87 -7.84 -31.40 -6.77
C ASP A 87 -9.24 -31.01 -6.29
N GLU A 88 -10.23 -31.83 -6.64
CA GLU A 88 -11.62 -31.72 -6.20
C GLU A 88 -11.71 -31.15 -4.78
N PRO A 89 -12.55 -30.11 -4.51
CA PRO A 89 -12.61 -29.51 -3.20
C PRO A 89 -13.02 -30.59 -2.20
N ALA A 90 -12.07 -31.02 -1.37
CA ALA A 90 -12.31 -32.03 -0.37
C ALA A 90 -13.53 -31.58 0.42
N VAL A 91 -14.60 -32.38 0.42
CA VAL A 91 -15.82 -32.05 1.16
C VAL A 91 -15.45 -32.06 2.65
N LEU A 92 -15.20 -30.87 3.18
CA LEU A 92 -14.86 -30.62 4.57
C LEU A 92 -16.18 -30.61 5.34
N THR A 93 -16.50 -31.74 5.99
CA THR A 93 -17.58 -31.83 6.96
C THR A 93 -17.07 -31.40 8.33
N TYR A 94 -17.96 -30.86 9.19
CA TYR A 94 -17.62 -30.38 10.53
C TYR A 94 -16.81 -31.41 11.34
N ASP A 95 -17.15 -32.69 11.19
CA ASP A 95 -16.48 -33.81 11.88
C ASP A 95 -15.00 -33.98 11.50
N LYS A 96 -14.57 -33.49 10.32
CA LYS A 96 -13.17 -33.56 9.88
C LYS A 96 -12.28 -32.44 10.46
N LEU A 97 -12.89 -31.42 11.07
CA LEU A 97 -12.17 -30.28 11.67
C LEU A 97 -11.66 -30.58 13.08
N PHE A 98 -12.19 -31.62 13.74
CA PHE A 98 -11.79 -32.04 15.08
C PHE A 98 -11.27 -33.46 15.01
N LYS A 99 -9.95 -33.64 15.06
CA LYS A 99 -9.36 -34.95 15.25
C LYS A 99 -9.40 -35.26 16.75
N GLU A 100 -10.10 -36.32 17.14
CA GLU A 100 -9.94 -36.91 18.48
C GLU A 100 -8.53 -37.51 18.55
N GLU A 101 -7.74 -37.10 19.55
CA GLU A 101 -6.44 -37.69 19.89
C GLU A 101 -6.60 -39.12 20.42
#